data_AF-A0A3C0CYF3-F1
#
_entry.id   AF-A0A3C0CYF3-F1
#
_cell.length_a   1.000
_cell.length_b   1.000
_cell.length_c   1.000
_cell.angle_alpha   90.00
_cell.angle_beta   90.00
_cell.angle_gamma   90.00
#
_symmetry.space_group_name_H-M   'P 1'
#
loop_
_entity.id
_entity.type
_entity.pdbx_description
1 polymer ?
#
loop_
_entity_poly.entity_id
_entity_poly.type
_entity_poly.pdbx_seq_one_letter_code
_entity_poly.pdbx_strand_id
1 'polypeptide(L)'
;MPAPHRHQGNGTLLPGAGTSVPGRTSDNCVEPVQTVAGRTHCLIEHNHERNIQKLVKLKRYGSNPILSADSARDWEANHVSNSAAVVKDGKVHLFYRAEGRDTRNSSQAWFVSRIGHAVSSDGFTIDCRYPEPALDILGEELPFTDGVEDPRIVEIDGVYHMVYCTTSVYPERLAWATSKDLITFDKHGILMPDYSQRTAGLLPERIDGEYVLFHRILPHLWISRSRDMKEWHSSQVLVHSRQGHWTESKMGIGATPIKTEQA
;
A
#
# COMPACT_ATOMS: atom_id res chain seq x y z
N MET A 1 38.91 -39.26 -18.57
CA MET A 1 38.92 -40.33 -19.60
C MET A 1 38.46 -41.62 -18.93
N PRO A 2 37.56 -42.43 -19.50
CA PRO A 2 36.53 -42.14 -20.50
C PRO A 2 35.16 -42.80 -20.19
N ALA A 3 34.14 -42.46 -20.99
CA ALA A 3 32.94 -43.28 -21.21
C ALA A 3 33.27 -44.53 -22.05
N PRO A 4 32.36 -45.52 -22.14
CA PRO A 4 31.73 -45.84 -23.44
C PRO A 4 30.23 -46.24 -23.27
N HIS A 5 29.26 -46.00 -24.16
CA HIS A 5 29.05 -46.23 -25.62
C HIS A 5 28.69 -47.67 -26.08
N ARG A 6 27.52 -47.74 -26.77
CA ARG A 6 27.05 -48.59 -27.92
C ARG A 6 25.84 -49.50 -27.64
N HIS A 7 24.69 -49.27 -28.29
CA HIS A 7 24.22 -49.72 -29.66
C HIS A 7 23.95 -51.23 -29.71
N GLN A 8 22.89 -51.81 -30.31
CA GLN A 8 22.09 -51.64 -31.54
C GLN A 8 20.67 -52.28 -31.29
N GLY A 9 19.61 -52.27 -32.11
CA GLY A 9 19.32 -51.92 -33.51
C GLY A 9 18.09 -52.72 -34.03
N ASN A 10 17.60 -52.37 -35.23
CA ASN A 10 16.57 -52.96 -36.11
C ASN A 10 15.11 -52.59 -35.79
N GLY A 11 14.29 -51.99 -36.67
CA GLY A 11 14.05 -52.19 -38.12
C GLY A 11 12.74 -53.02 -38.27
N THR A 12 11.69 -52.72 -39.06
CA THR A 12 11.64 -52.33 -40.49
C THR A 12 10.16 -52.27 -41.00
N LEU A 13 9.84 -51.32 -41.93
CA LEU A 13 8.84 -51.26 -43.06
C LEU A 13 7.27 -51.20 -42.89
N LEU A 14 6.69 -50.01 -43.20
CA LEU A 14 5.75 -49.56 -44.30
C LEU A 14 4.56 -50.45 -44.84
N PRO A 15 3.63 -49.94 -45.71
CA PRO A 15 2.65 -48.82 -45.61
C PRO A 15 1.24 -49.12 -46.27
N GLY A 16 0.31 -48.15 -46.31
CA GLY A 16 -0.89 -48.16 -47.22
C GLY A 16 -1.87 -46.99 -46.95
N ALA A 17 -1.96 -45.97 -47.82
CA ALA A 17 -3.04 -45.70 -48.82
C ALA A 17 -4.45 -45.48 -48.21
N GLY A 18 -5.26 -44.45 -48.48
CA GLY A 18 -5.23 -43.27 -49.37
C GLY A 18 -6.63 -42.60 -49.39
N THR A 19 -6.74 -41.39 -49.98
CA THR A 19 -7.96 -40.71 -50.51
C THR A 19 -9.05 -40.30 -49.49
N SER A 20 -9.86 -39.22 -49.58
CA SER A 20 -10.11 -38.10 -50.50
C SER A 20 -11.03 -37.08 -49.77
N VAL A 21 -11.03 -35.83 -50.21
CA VAL A 21 -11.89 -34.68 -49.79
C VAL A 21 -12.98 -34.52 -50.87
N PRO A 22 -14.27 -34.17 -50.62
CA PRO A 22 -14.70 -32.75 -50.53
C PRO A 22 -15.96 -32.43 -49.69
N GLY A 23 -16.10 -31.14 -49.32
CA GLY A 23 -17.14 -30.62 -48.40
C GLY A 23 -18.45 -30.15 -49.04
N ARG A 24 -19.32 -29.56 -48.21
CA ARG A 24 -20.46 -28.66 -48.49
C ARG A 24 -21.17 -28.34 -47.15
N THR A 25 -21.26 -27.07 -46.75
CA THR A 25 -22.40 -26.10 -46.85
C THR A 25 -23.35 -26.06 -45.64
N SER A 26 -23.88 -24.84 -45.45
CA SER A 26 -25.21 -24.44 -44.97
C SER A 26 -25.53 -24.41 -43.47
N ASP A 27 -25.88 -23.17 -43.07
CA ASP A 27 -27.12 -22.76 -42.41
C ASP A 27 -27.34 -22.98 -40.91
N ASN A 28 -27.33 -21.83 -40.22
CA ASN A 28 -28.39 -21.25 -39.37
C ASN A 28 -28.94 -21.95 -38.12
N CYS A 29 -29.21 -21.05 -37.15
CA CYS A 29 -30.07 -21.15 -35.97
C CYS A 29 -29.44 -21.98 -34.83
N VAL A 30 -29.37 -21.49 -33.60
CA VAL A 30 -30.52 -21.24 -32.72
C VAL A 30 -30.03 -20.36 -31.56
N GLU A 31 -30.75 -19.27 -31.24
CA GLU A 31 -30.62 -18.60 -29.93
C GLU A 31 -31.14 -19.54 -28.82
N PRO A 32 -30.63 -19.38 -27.59
CA PRO A 32 -31.61 -19.26 -26.52
C PRO A 32 -31.30 -18.20 -25.46
N VAL A 33 -32.38 -17.48 -25.15
CA VAL A 33 -32.89 -17.25 -23.79
C VAL A 33 -32.15 -16.20 -22.95
N GLN A 34 -32.86 -15.08 -22.82
CA GLN A 34 -32.71 -14.11 -21.75
C GLN A 34 -32.79 -14.76 -20.37
N THR A 35 -31.81 -14.47 -19.54
CA THR A 35 -31.93 -14.58 -18.08
C THR A 35 -31.64 -13.20 -17.50
N VAL A 36 -32.68 -12.58 -16.95
CA VAL A 36 -32.54 -11.36 -16.14
C VAL A 36 -32.00 -11.77 -14.77
N ALA A 37 -30.78 -11.34 -14.46
CA ALA A 37 -30.27 -11.31 -13.10
C ALA A 37 -29.38 -10.08 -12.95
N GLY A 38 -29.90 -9.06 -12.26
CA GLY A 38 -29.15 -7.87 -11.89
C GLY A 38 -27.91 -8.24 -11.07
N ARG A 39 -26.74 -8.07 -11.69
CA ARG A 39 -25.46 -7.89 -11.01
C ARG A 39 -24.73 -6.81 -11.76
N THR A 40 -24.63 -5.63 -11.15
CA THR A 40 -23.74 -4.57 -11.62
C THR A 40 -22.31 -5.05 -11.37
N HIS A 41 -21.76 -5.82 -12.31
CA HIS A 41 -20.32 -6.01 -12.39
C HIS A 41 -19.76 -4.70 -12.91
N CYS A 42 -18.91 -4.04 -12.12
CA CYS A 42 -18.02 -3.02 -12.65
C CYS A 42 -16.98 -3.75 -13.52
N LEU A 43 -17.34 -4.02 -14.77
CA LEU A 43 -16.42 -4.48 -15.79
C LEU A 43 -15.63 -3.24 -16.24
N ILE A 44 -14.40 -3.11 -15.74
CA ILE A 44 -13.43 -2.21 -16.35
C ILE A 44 -13.01 -2.85 -17.68
N GLU A 45 -13.78 -2.61 -18.73
CA GLU A 45 -13.42 -2.98 -20.10
C GLU A 45 -12.09 -2.29 -20.45
N HIS A 46 -11.06 -3.09 -20.68
CA HIS A 46 -9.77 -2.62 -21.14
C HIS A 46 -9.86 -2.26 -22.63
N ASN A 47 -10.36 -1.06 -22.93
CA ASN A 47 -10.20 -0.48 -24.25
C ASN A 47 -8.72 -0.19 -24.49
N HIS A 48 -8.15 -0.94 -25.44
CA HIS A 48 -6.72 -0.94 -25.77
C HIS A 48 -6.36 0.17 -26.77
N GLU A 49 -6.83 1.39 -26.53
CA GLU A 49 -6.26 2.57 -27.18
C GLU A 49 -5.13 3.08 -26.29
N ARG A 50 -3.88 2.84 -26.71
CA ARG A 50 -2.68 3.34 -26.03
C ARG A 50 -2.59 4.86 -26.19
N ASN A 51 -3.40 5.58 -25.43
CA ASN A 51 -3.09 6.93 -25.00
C ASN A 51 -1.79 6.83 -24.19
N ILE A 52 -0.66 7.22 -24.78
CA ILE A 52 0.58 7.38 -24.02
C ILE A 52 0.34 8.54 -23.06
N GLN A 53 -0.19 8.19 -21.88
CA GLN A 53 -0.26 9.05 -20.71
C GLN A 53 1.09 9.75 -20.59
N LYS A 54 1.06 11.09 -20.66
CA LYS A 54 2.23 11.95 -20.62
C LYS A 54 3.10 11.52 -19.43
N LEU A 55 4.32 11.03 -19.69
CA LEU A 55 5.19 10.52 -18.63
C LEU A 55 5.42 11.64 -17.61
N VAL A 56 4.95 11.45 -16.37
CA VAL A 56 5.19 12.40 -15.28
C VAL A 56 6.66 12.29 -14.90
N LYS A 57 7.45 13.32 -15.22
CA LYS A 57 8.86 13.40 -14.83
C LYS A 57 8.97 14.15 -13.50
N LEU A 58 9.24 13.41 -12.43
CA LEU A 58 9.50 13.99 -11.11
C LEU A 58 10.88 14.66 -11.07
N LYS A 59 10.95 15.87 -10.52
CA LYS A 59 12.20 16.60 -10.28
C LYS A 59 12.57 16.49 -8.80
N ARG A 60 13.79 16.04 -8.51
CA ARG A 60 14.32 16.06 -7.14
C ARG A 60 14.60 17.49 -6.71
N TYR A 61 14.32 17.80 -5.45
CA TYR A 61 14.78 19.03 -4.84
C TYR A 61 16.32 19.02 -4.76
N GLY A 62 16.95 20.15 -5.12
CA GLY A 62 18.40 20.24 -5.27
C GLY A 62 19.16 20.11 -3.95
N SER A 63 18.54 20.49 -2.84
CA SER A 63 19.15 20.51 -1.51
C SER A 63 18.67 19.35 -0.63
N ASN A 64 18.24 18.22 -1.23
CA ASN A 64 17.94 17.02 -0.45
C ASN A 64 19.17 16.55 0.36
N PRO A 65 18.96 15.98 1.56
CA PRO A 65 17.68 15.72 2.22
C PRO A 65 17.10 16.96 2.93
N ILE A 66 15.76 17.05 3.01
CA ILE A 66 15.06 18.15 3.72
C ILE A 66 14.99 17.94 5.24
N LEU A 67 15.18 16.71 5.71
CA LEU A 67 15.20 16.34 7.13
C LEU A 67 16.21 15.21 7.33
N SER A 68 16.96 15.26 8.43
CA SER A 68 17.93 14.23 8.84
C SER A 68 17.77 13.89 10.31
N ALA A 69 18.29 12.74 10.73
CA ALA A 69 18.30 12.33 12.12
C ALA A 69 18.99 13.39 12.99
N ASP A 70 18.50 13.58 14.21
CA ASP A 70 19.10 14.49 15.17
C ASP A 70 19.76 13.68 16.28
N SER A 71 21.09 13.57 16.24
CA SER A 71 21.86 12.81 17.22
C SER A 71 21.72 13.34 18.65
N ALA A 72 21.25 14.57 18.85
CA ALA A 72 21.00 15.13 20.18
C ALA A 72 19.72 14.57 20.82
N ARG A 73 18.85 13.88 20.06
CA ARG A 73 17.55 13.38 20.56
C ARG A 73 17.48 11.87 20.49
N ASP A 74 17.45 11.22 21.65
CA ASP A 74 17.58 9.76 21.76
C ASP A 74 16.59 8.98 20.91
N TRP A 75 15.34 9.45 20.80
CA TRP A 75 14.26 8.75 20.12
C TRP A 75 14.28 8.87 18.59
N GLU A 76 15.13 9.74 18.03
CA GLU A 76 15.25 9.98 16.58
C GLU A 76 16.71 10.08 16.09
N ALA A 77 17.65 9.61 16.92
CA ALA A 77 19.08 9.78 16.70
C ALA A 77 19.64 8.98 15.52
N ASN A 78 18.99 7.89 15.12
CA ASN A 78 19.56 6.94 14.17
C ASN A 78 19.06 7.16 12.74
N HIS A 79 17.75 7.31 12.55
CA HIS A 79 17.17 7.39 11.21
C HIS A 79 15.84 8.13 11.21
N VAL A 80 15.57 8.90 10.15
CA VAL A 80 14.25 9.50 9.88
C VAL A 80 13.86 9.32 8.42
N SER A 81 12.61 8.92 8.16
CA SER A 81 12.09 8.73 6.80
C SER A 81 10.56 8.63 6.75
N ASN A 82 10.04 8.23 5.58
CA ASN A 82 8.67 7.75 5.37
C ASN A 82 7.60 8.70 5.91
N SER A 83 7.78 10.01 5.65
CA SER A 83 6.91 11.04 6.19
C SER A 83 5.53 11.04 5.53
N ALA A 84 4.48 11.12 6.34
CA ALA A 84 3.21 11.69 5.94
C ALA A 84 3.37 13.22 5.78
N ALA A 85 2.53 13.82 4.95
CA ALA A 85 2.46 15.26 4.80
C ALA A 85 0.99 15.72 4.69
N VAL A 86 0.65 16.81 5.36
CA VAL A 86 -0.65 17.49 5.24
C VAL A 86 -0.45 18.99 5.31
N VAL A 87 -1.31 19.75 4.62
CA VAL A 87 -1.28 21.22 4.66
C VAL A 87 -2.34 21.71 5.65
N LYS A 88 -1.93 22.55 6.59
CA LYS A 88 -2.83 23.25 7.54
C LYS A 88 -2.32 24.67 7.71
N ASP A 89 -3.23 25.65 7.67
CA ASP A 89 -2.91 27.07 7.85
C ASP A 89 -1.76 27.58 6.95
N GLY A 90 -1.71 27.09 5.70
CA GLY A 90 -0.69 27.44 4.72
C GLY A 90 0.70 26.84 4.97
N LYS A 91 0.85 25.93 5.95
CA LYS A 91 2.09 25.24 6.27
C LYS A 91 2.00 23.74 5.98
N VAL A 92 3.12 23.13 5.64
CA VAL A 92 3.27 21.68 5.48
C VAL A 92 3.64 21.08 6.83
N HIS A 93 2.78 20.22 7.36
CA HIS A 93 3.03 19.41 8.54
C HIS A 93 3.54 18.05 8.09
N LEU A 94 4.74 17.69 8.52
CA LEU A 94 5.41 16.43 8.24
C LEU A 94 5.35 15.53 9.47
N PHE A 95 4.80 14.34 9.30
CA PHE A 95 4.80 13.29 10.32
C PHE A 95 5.73 12.17 9.87
N TYR A 96 6.94 12.10 10.42
CA TYR A 96 8.00 11.21 9.93
C TYR A 96 8.22 10.04 10.86
N ARG A 97 8.53 8.87 10.29
CA ARG A 97 9.09 7.76 11.05
C ARG A 97 10.46 8.19 11.57
N ALA A 98 10.70 7.98 12.85
CA ALA A 98 11.97 8.18 13.51
C ALA A 98 12.39 6.88 14.20
N GLU A 99 13.69 6.59 14.19
CA GLU A 99 14.29 5.50 14.94
C GLU A 99 15.32 6.03 15.91
N GLY A 100 15.17 5.62 17.16
CA GLY A 100 16.00 6.04 18.28
C GLY A 100 17.14 5.08 18.56
N ARG A 101 17.80 5.29 19.70
CA ARG A 101 18.88 4.43 20.22
C ARG A 101 18.37 3.15 20.89
N ASP A 102 17.10 3.13 21.26
CA ASP A 102 16.47 2.00 21.93
C ASP A 102 16.11 0.88 20.94
N THR A 103 16.34 -0.36 21.35
CA THR A 103 16.13 -1.56 20.53
C THR A 103 14.76 -2.18 20.80
N ARG A 104 14.15 -2.79 19.79
CA ARG A 104 12.87 -3.50 19.91
C ARG A 104 13.00 -4.71 20.83
N ASN A 105 11.90 -5.08 21.48
CA ASN A 105 11.81 -6.32 22.25
C ASN A 105 11.75 -7.54 21.33
N SER A 106 11.05 -7.44 20.19
CA SER A 106 10.97 -8.55 19.22
C SER A 106 12.26 -8.81 18.45
N SER A 107 13.16 -7.82 18.36
CA SER A 107 14.41 -7.95 17.61
C SER A 107 15.45 -6.92 18.03
N GLN A 108 16.59 -7.40 18.49
CA GLN A 108 17.73 -6.52 18.80
C GLN A 108 18.42 -5.95 17.55
N ALA A 109 18.08 -6.44 16.35
CA ALA A 109 18.63 -5.92 15.11
C ALA A 109 17.95 -4.63 14.64
N TRP A 110 16.81 -4.27 15.24
CA TRP A 110 16.01 -3.12 14.83
C TRP A 110 15.73 -2.20 16.02
N PHE A 111 15.63 -0.90 15.73
CA PHE A 111 15.34 0.13 16.73
C PHE A 111 13.84 0.37 16.87
N VAL A 112 13.43 0.83 18.04
CA VAL A 112 12.06 1.29 18.27
C VAL A 112 11.78 2.47 17.34
N SER A 113 10.65 2.40 16.65
CA SER A 113 10.20 3.43 15.72
C SER A 113 9.05 4.25 16.30
N ARG A 114 9.10 5.55 16.07
CA ARG A 114 8.13 6.54 16.53
C ARG A 114 7.72 7.45 15.39
N ILE A 115 6.67 8.23 15.58
CA ILE A 115 6.26 9.27 14.62
C ILE A 115 6.58 10.63 15.20
N GLY A 116 7.56 11.31 14.61
CA GLY A 116 7.90 12.69 14.91
C GLY A 116 7.06 13.69 14.12
N HIS A 117 7.06 14.95 14.56
CA HIS A 117 6.35 16.04 13.88
C HIS A 117 7.28 17.22 13.58
N ALA A 118 7.27 17.65 12.31
CA ALA A 118 7.97 18.83 11.83
C ALA A 118 7.04 19.70 10.99
N VAL A 119 7.35 20.99 10.91
CA VAL A 119 6.56 21.99 10.17
C VAL A 119 7.48 22.76 9.23
N SER A 120 6.98 22.99 8.02
CA SER A 120 7.67 23.72 6.97
C SER A 120 6.70 24.69 6.29
N SER A 121 7.13 25.93 6.07
CA SER A 121 6.37 26.98 5.40
C SER A 121 6.41 26.86 3.87
N ASP A 122 7.41 26.18 3.32
CA ASP A 122 7.65 26.04 1.87
C ASP A 122 7.65 24.57 1.39
N GLY A 123 7.57 23.61 2.32
CA GLY A 123 7.65 22.17 2.05
C GLY A 123 9.07 21.63 1.89
N PHE A 124 10.11 22.45 2.05
CA PHE A 124 11.52 22.10 1.85
C PHE A 124 12.41 22.46 3.05
N THR A 125 12.14 23.58 3.70
CA THR A 125 12.87 24.09 4.86
C THR A 125 12.09 23.80 6.13
N ILE A 126 12.72 23.12 7.09
CA ILE A 126 12.07 22.77 8.37
C ILE A 126 12.17 23.97 9.31
N ASP A 127 11.03 24.64 9.52
CA ASP A 127 10.92 25.80 10.42
C ASP A 127 10.89 25.38 11.88
N CYS A 128 10.22 24.26 12.16
CA CYS A 128 10.02 23.75 13.51
C CYS A 128 10.05 22.22 13.51
N ARG A 129 10.67 21.64 14.54
CA ARG A 129 10.69 20.20 14.80
C ARG A 129 10.38 19.98 16.27
N TYR A 130 9.24 19.35 16.56
CA TYR A 130 8.79 19.12 17.92
C TYR A 130 9.80 18.23 18.67
N PRO A 131 10.04 18.50 19.98
CA PRO A 131 11.04 17.79 20.75
C PRO A 131 10.60 16.37 21.11
N GLU A 132 9.29 16.15 21.25
CA GLU A 132 8.69 14.86 21.57
C GLU A 132 8.01 14.25 20.33
N PRO A 133 7.88 12.91 20.28
CA PRO A 133 7.10 12.24 19.25
C PRO A 133 5.63 12.66 19.27
N ALA A 134 5.01 12.75 18.08
CA ALA A 134 3.56 12.88 17.95
C ALA A 134 2.83 11.56 18.24
N LEU A 135 3.44 10.41 17.91
CA LEU A 135 3.02 9.09 18.39
C LEU A 135 4.24 8.29 18.86
N ASP A 136 4.11 7.70 20.05
CA ASP A 136 5.12 6.86 20.70
C ASP A 136 4.52 5.50 21.09
N ILE A 137 5.33 4.58 21.60
CA ILE A 137 4.97 3.29 22.18
C ILE A 137 4.96 3.32 23.73
N LEU A 138 5.29 4.46 24.35
CA LEU A 138 5.42 4.53 25.80
C LEU A 138 4.09 4.23 26.50
N GLY A 139 4.11 3.23 27.39
CA GLY A 139 2.92 2.79 28.13
C GLY A 139 1.95 1.93 27.31
N GLU A 140 2.31 1.58 26.08
CA GLU A 140 1.48 0.73 25.23
C GLU A 140 1.67 -0.76 25.53
N GLU A 141 0.60 -1.52 25.32
CA GLU A 141 0.61 -2.99 25.40
C GLU A 141 0.75 -3.62 24.01
N LEU A 142 0.81 -4.95 23.94
CA LEU A 142 0.77 -5.64 22.66
C LEU A 142 -0.52 -5.29 21.89
N PRO A 143 -0.46 -5.10 20.56
CA PRO A 143 0.68 -5.30 19.66
C PRO A 143 1.47 -4.01 19.33
N PHE A 144 1.61 -3.07 20.27
CA PHE A 144 2.19 -1.73 20.07
C PHE A 144 3.56 -1.51 20.73
N THR A 145 4.27 -2.58 21.07
CA THR A 145 5.43 -2.50 21.98
C THR A 145 6.77 -2.19 21.31
N ASP A 146 6.86 -2.23 19.98
CA ASP A 146 8.15 -2.08 19.28
C ASP A 146 8.19 -0.93 18.28
N GLY A 147 7.04 -0.40 17.85
CA GLY A 147 7.06 0.84 17.09
C GLY A 147 5.77 1.20 16.38
N VAL A 148 5.68 2.48 16.05
CA VAL A 148 4.66 3.08 15.20
C VAL A 148 5.34 3.66 13.97
N GLU A 149 4.96 3.16 12.79
CA GLU A 149 5.72 3.32 11.55
C GLU A 149 4.88 3.87 10.42
N ASP A 150 5.57 4.54 9.51
CA ASP A 150 5.08 4.75 8.15
C ASP A 150 3.69 5.43 8.12
N PRO A 151 3.50 6.58 8.79
CA PRO A 151 2.21 7.24 8.87
C PRO A 151 1.73 7.75 7.52
N ARG A 152 0.43 7.69 7.29
CA ARG A 152 -0.30 8.43 6.26
C ARG A 152 -1.40 9.20 6.95
N ILE A 153 -1.64 10.43 6.52
CA ILE A 153 -2.62 11.32 7.16
C ILE A 153 -3.50 11.99 6.11
N VAL A 154 -4.77 12.18 6.47
CA VAL A 154 -5.76 12.96 5.71
C VAL A 154 -6.66 13.73 6.65
N GLU A 155 -7.22 14.82 6.16
CA GLU A 155 -8.37 15.46 6.80
C GLU A 155 -9.66 14.93 6.19
N ILE A 156 -10.60 14.49 7.03
CA ILE A 156 -11.95 14.08 6.63
C ILE A 156 -12.90 14.73 7.64
N ASP A 157 -13.91 15.46 7.16
CA ASP A 157 -14.93 16.10 8.01
C ASP A 157 -14.35 16.98 9.14
N GLY A 158 -13.23 17.68 8.88
CA GLY A 158 -12.55 18.55 9.86
C GLY A 158 -11.73 17.82 10.94
N VAL A 159 -11.50 16.51 10.77
CA VAL A 159 -10.68 15.68 11.66
C VAL A 159 -9.53 15.09 10.85
N TYR A 160 -8.32 15.14 11.39
CA TYR A 160 -7.17 14.49 10.81
C TYR A 160 -7.13 13.02 11.23
N HIS A 161 -7.16 12.12 10.26
CA HIS A 161 -7.03 10.68 10.45
C HIS A 161 -5.64 10.24 10.03
N MET A 162 -4.86 9.72 10.98
CA MET A 162 -3.55 9.12 10.73
C MET A 162 -3.67 7.60 10.77
N VAL A 163 -3.29 6.93 9.69
CA VAL A 163 -3.13 5.48 9.62
C VAL A 163 -1.64 5.16 9.65
N TYR A 164 -1.24 4.22 10.50
CA TYR A 164 0.15 3.83 10.68
C TYR A 164 0.28 2.32 10.89
N CYS A 165 1.48 1.79 10.71
CA CYS A 165 1.79 0.39 11.01
C CYS A 165 2.30 0.28 12.44
N THR A 166 1.79 -0.68 13.20
CA THR A 166 2.38 -1.06 14.49
C THR A 166 3.25 -2.29 14.35
N THR A 167 4.31 -2.36 15.15
CA THR A 167 5.19 -3.53 15.25
C THR A 167 5.31 -4.01 16.69
N SER A 168 5.45 -5.32 16.84
CA SER A 168 5.69 -6.01 18.10
C SER A 168 6.26 -7.41 17.79
N VAL A 169 6.24 -8.31 18.76
CA VAL A 169 6.47 -9.75 18.54
C VAL A 169 5.39 -10.39 17.64
N TYR A 170 4.24 -9.75 17.46
CA TYR A 170 3.19 -10.20 16.55
C TYR A 170 3.42 -9.67 15.13
N PRO A 171 2.85 -10.33 14.11
CA PRO A 171 2.93 -9.83 12.74
C PRO A 171 2.35 -8.42 12.65
N GLU A 172 2.90 -7.61 11.76
CA GLU A 172 2.55 -6.22 11.54
C GLU A 172 1.04 -6.01 11.38
N ARG A 173 0.54 -4.91 11.94
CA ARG A 173 -0.87 -4.51 11.84
C ARG A 173 -0.98 -3.04 11.51
N LEU A 174 -2.07 -2.66 10.88
CA LEU A 174 -2.43 -1.26 10.71
C LEU A 174 -3.28 -0.78 11.89
N ALA A 175 -2.98 0.42 12.35
CA ALA A 175 -3.69 1.11 13.42
C ALA A 175 -4.05 2.53 12.97
N TRP A 176 -4.91 3.20 13.73
CA TRP A 176 -5.23 4.59 13.46
C TRP A 176 -5.31 5.47 14.71
N ALA A 177 -5.05 6.75 14.49
CA ALA A 177 -5.22 7.81 15.45
C ALA A 177 -5.91 9.02 14.80
N THR A 178 -6.57 9.86 15.60
CA THR A 178 -7.22 11.09 15.12
C THR A 178 -6.71 12.31 15.85
N SER A 179 -6.69 13.45 15.17
CA SER A 179 -6.36 14.74 15.77
C SER A 179 -7.24 15.84 15.20
N LYS A 180 -7.51 16.89 15.99
CA LYS A 180 -8.18 18.12 15.52
C LYS A 180 -7.19 19.27 15.29
N ASP A 181 -5.99 19.17 15.85
CA ASP A 181 -5.01 20.26 15.89
C ASP A 181 -3.64 19.90 15.31
N LEU A 182 -3.45 18.64 14.90
CA LEU A 182 -2.18 18.04 14.46
C LEU A 182 -1.11 17.93 15.56
N ILE A 183 -1.46 18.18 16.83
CA ILE A 183 -0.55 18.15 17.97
C ILE A 183 -0.89 16.98 18.88
N THR A 184 -2.15 16.88 19.32
CA THR A 184 -2.60 15.79 20.18
C THR A 184 -3.36 14.77 19.35
N PHE A 185 -3.01 13.50 19.52
CA PHE A 185 -3.59 12.38 18.79
C PHE A 185 -4.27 11.38 19.73
N ASP A 186 -5.53 11.10 19.47
CA ASP A 186 -6.28 10.02 20.11
C ASP A 186 -6.06 8.73 19.32
N LYS A 187 -5.41 7.73 19.93
CA LYS A 187 -5.22 6.40 19.33
C LYS A 187 -6.46 5.55 19.51
N HIS A 188 -6.86 4.83 18.46
CA HIS A 188 -8.10 4.02 18.44
C HIS A 188 -7.85 2.52 18.32
N GLY A 189 -6.58 2.10 18.22
CA GLY A 189 -6.20 0.69 18.11
C GLY A 189 -6.10 0.19 16.67
N ILE A 190 -6.27 -1.11 16.50
CA ILE A 190 -6.03 -1.84 15.24
C ILE A 190 -7.23 -1.73 14.29
N LEU A 191 -6.97 -1.40 13.02
CA LEU A 191 -7.98 -1.33 11.96
C LEU A 191 -8.59 -2.69 11.64
N MET A 192 -7.74 -3.68 11.34
CA MET A 192 -8.16 -5.00 10.87
C MET A 192 -7.34 -6.10 11.57
N PRO A 193 -7.76 -6.56 12.76
CA PRO A 193 -6.94 -7.44 13.61
C PRO A 193 -6.61 -8.80 12.98
N ASP A 194 -7.46 -9.28 12.07
CA ASP A 194 -7.32 -10.59 11.42
C ASP A 194 -6.23 -10.63 10.35
N TYR A 195 -5.71 -9.47 9.91
CA TYR A 195 -4.82 -9.40 8.76
C TYR A 195 -3.46 -8.81 9.12
N SER A 196 -2.39 -9.50 8.72
CA SER A 196 -1.06 -8.89 8.69
C SER A 196 -0.95 -7.92 7.52
N GLN A 197 -0.65 -6.65 7.83
CA GLN A 197 -0.73 -5.55 6.87
C GLN A 197 0.35 -4.51 7.16
N ARG A 198 0.88 -3.87 6.11
CA ARG A 198 1.41 -2.50 6.23
C ARG A 198 0.96 -1.65 5.05
N THR A 199 1.37 -0.39 5.09
CA THR A 199 1.20 0.58 4.01
C THR A 199 -0.28 0.80 3.73
N ALA A 200 -0.85 1.84 4.32
CA ALA A 200 -2.22 2.17 4.11
C ALA A 200 -2.49 3.67 4.18
N GLY A 201 -3.64 4.08 3.67
CA GLY A 201 -4.07 5.46 3.63
C GLY A 201 -5.53 5.52 3.20
N LEU A 202 -6.24 6.51 3.73
CA LEU A 202 -7.65 6.72 3.43
C LEU A 202 -7.81 7.58 2.18
N LEU A 203 -8.95 7.49 1.51
CA LEU A 203 -9.38 8.61 0.66
C LEU A 203 -9.58 9.88 1.51
N PRO A 204 -9.35 11.08 0.95
CA PRO A 204 -9.53 12.34 1.66
C PRO A 204 -11.01 12.74 1.83
N GLU A 205 -11.95 11.85 1.51
CA GLU A 205 -13.38 12.03 1.71
C GLU A 205 -14.07 10.67 1.82
N ARG A 206 -15.30 10.69 2.33
CA ARG A 206 -16.15 9.49 2.34
C ARG A 206 -16.82 9.30 0.98
N ILE A 207 -16.98 8.04 0.57
CA ILE A 207 -17.73 7.65 -0.63
C ILE A 207 -18.98 6.90 -0.17
N ASP A 208 -20.16 7.39 -0.57
CA ASP A 208 -21.47 6.88 -0.11
C ASP A 208 -21.59 6.80 1.43
N GLY A 209 -20.99 7.78 2.12
CA GLY A 209 -20.99 7.85 3.59
C GLY A 209 -19.98 6.93 4.28
N GLU A 210 -19.12 6.24 3.53
CA GLU A 210 -18.12 5.29 4.06
C GLU A 210 -16.69 5.80 3.88
N TYR A 211 -15.84 5.52 4.87
CA TYR A 211 -14.40 5.58 4.74
C TYR A 211 -13.93 4.52 3.75
N VAL A 212 -12.93 4.88 2.95
CA VAL A 212 -12.31 4.00 1.98
C VAL A 212 -10.83 3.91 2.27
N LEU A 213 -10.37 2.70 2.58
CA LEU A 213 -8.98 2.41 2.93
C LEU A 213 -8.29 1.71 1.78
N PHE A 214 -7.17 2.28 1.35
CA PHE A 214 -6.18 1.59 0.54
C PHE A 214 -5.18 0.96 1.49
N HIS A 215 -4.91 -0.34 1.35
CA HIS A 215 -3.98 -1.06 2.22
C HIS A 215 -3.35 -2.23 1.49
N ARG A 216 -2.31 -2.84 2.08
CA ARG A 216 -1.67 -4.02 1.51
C ARG A 216 -1.75 -5.21 2.46
N ILE A 217 -2.59 -6.17 2.09
CA ILE A 217 -2.41 -7.58 2.45
C ILE A 217 -1.51 -8.20 1.38
N LEU A 218 -0.36 -8.73 1.78
CA LEU A 218 0.67 -9.20 0.85
C LEU A 218 0.12 -10.22 -0.17
N PRO A 219 0.55 -10.16 -1.44
CA PRO A 219 1.49 -9.19 -2.03
C PRO A 219 0.79 -7.99 -2.72
N HIS A 220 -0.53 -7.94 -2.71
CA HIS A 220 -1.34 -7.07 -3.56
C HIS A 220 -1.79 -5.78 -2.88
N LEU A 221 -2.16 -4.78 -3.67
CA LEU A 221 -2.85 -3.59 -3.17
C LEU A 221 -4.35 -3.89 -3.07
N TRP A 222 -4.93 -3.63 -1.91
CA TRP A 222 -6.34 -3.85 -1.58
C TRP A 222 -7.06 -2.53 -1.31
N ILE A 223 -8.37 -2.59 -1.43
CA ILE A 223 -9.30 -1.55 -0.98
C ILE A 223 -10.35 -2.18 -0.06
N SER A 224 -10.71 -1.47 1.01
CA SER A 224 -11.77 -1.87 1.95
C SER A 224 -12.61 -0.65 2.32
N ARG A 225 -13.85 -0.89 2.76
CA ARG A 225 -14.81 0.16 3.17
C ARG A 225 -15.18 0.00 4.64
N SER A 226 -15.53 1.11 5.30
CA SER A 226 -16.03 1.11 6.67
C SER A 226 -16.92 2.32 6.93
N ARG A 227 -17.98 2.17 7.72
CA ARG A 227 -18.83 3.29 8.16
C ARG A 227 -18.24 4.06 9.35
N ASP A 228 -17.42 3.39 10.15
CA ASP A 228 -17.06 3.83 11.50
C ASP A 228 -15.57 3.68 11.84
N MET A 229 -14.74 3.29 10.86
CA MET A 229 -13.31 2.95 10.99
C MET A 229 -13.02 1.68 11.80
N LYS A 230 -14.02 1.03 12.39
CA LYS A 230 -13.87 -0.14 13.27
C LYS A 230 -14.19 -1.42 12.54
N GLU A 231 -15.32 -1.47 11.84
CA GLU A 231 -15.74 -2.63 11.08
C GLU A 231 -15.46 -2.41 9.58
N TRP A 232 -14.64 -3.29 9.00
CA TRP A 232 -14.21 -3.20 7.61
C TRP A 232 -14.84 -4.30 6.77
N HIS A 233 -15.39 -3.93 5.62
CA HIS A 233 -16.05 -4.84 4.69
C HIS A 233 -15.69 -4.52 3.24
N SER A 234 -16.26 -5.30 2.31
CA SER A 234 -16.07 -5.14 0.87
C SER A 234 -14.59 -5.11 0.45
N SER A 235 -13.76 -5.87 1.17
CA SER A 235 -12.33 -6.00 0.91
C SER A 235 -12.09 -6.72 -0.41
N GLN A 236 -11.39 -6.08 -1.32
CA GLN A 236 -11.02 -6.66 -2.61
C GLN A 236 -9.63 -6.21 -3.06
N VAL A 237 -8.99 -7.04 -3.87
CA VAL A 237 -7.74 -6.65 -4.54
C VAL A 237 -8.06 -5.55 -5.55
N LEU A 238 -7.39 -4.42 -5.42
CA LEU A 238 -7.46 -3.33 -6.38
C LEU A 238 -6.40 -3.49 -7.48
N VAL A 239 -5.16 -3.83 -7.10
CA VAL A 239 -4.06 -4.05 -8.04
C VAL A 239 -3.26 -5.28 -7.66
N HIS A 240 -3.20 -6.24 -8.57
CA HIS A 240 -2.36 -7.43 -8.43
C HIS A 240 -0.88 -7.09 -8.70
N SER A 241 0.00 -7.65 -7.89
CA SER A 241 1.42 -7.76 -8.22
C SER A 241 1.58 -8.69 -9.43
N ARG A 242 2.63 -8.45 -10.23
CA ARG A 242 2.85 -9.14 -11.50
C ARG A 242 4.27 -9.67 -11.54
N GLN A 243 4.43 -10.97 -11.81
CA GLN A 243 5.75 -11.60 -11.94
C GLN A 243 6.56 -10.93 -13.06
N GLY A 244 7.86 -10.71 -12.84
CA GLY A 244 8.74 -10.05 -13.82
C GLY A 244 8.51 -8.54 -13.99
N HIS A 245 7.61 -7.95 -13.20
CA HIS A 245 7.43 -6.50 -13.10
C HIS A 245 8.17 -5.96 -11.87
N TRP A 246 8.49 -4.67 -11.83
CA TRP A 246 9.17 -4.04 -10.68
C TRP A 246 8.36 -4.11 -9.37
N THR A 247 7.10 -4.54 -9.43
CA THR A 247 6.20 -4.74 -8.29
C THR A 247 5.94 -6.22 -8.01
N GLU A 248 6.78 -7.14 -8.50
CA GLU A 248 6.54 -8.58 -8.41
C GLU A 248 6.45 -9.08 -6.96
N SER A 249 7.31 -8.60 -6.07
CA SER A 249 7.36 -9.09 -4.70
C SER A 249 6.20 -8.57 -3.85
N LYS A 250 5.86 -7.29 -4.01
CA LYS A 250 4.78 -6.62 -3.28
C LYS A 250 4.47 -5.25 -3.89
N MET A 251 3.26 -4.77 -3.66
CA MET A 251 2.79 -3.44 -4.03
C MET A 251 2.02 -2.79 -2.89
N GLY A 252 2.19 -1.49 -2.69
CA GLY A 252 1.42 -0.72 -1.70
C GLY A 252 1.45 0.76 -2.05
N ILE A 253 0.58 1.56 -1.43
CA ILE A 253 0.53 2.99 -1.69
C ILE A 253 1.76 3.73 -1.13
N GLY A 254 2.17 4.80 -1.80
CA GLY A 254 3.17 5.73 -1.27
C GLY A 254 2.49 6.76 -0.38
N ALA A 255 1.99 7.81 -1.03
CA ALA A 255 1.15 8.84 -0.44
C ALA A 255 -0.31 8.39 -0.33
N THR A 256 -1.06 9.11 0.51
CA THR A 256 -2.52 9.10 0.46
C THR A 256 -3.01 9.40 -0.97
N PRO A 257 -4.05 8.70 -1.46
CA PRO A 257 -4.75 9.10 -2.68
C PRO A 257 -5.15 10.59 -2.69
N ILE A 258 -4.97 11.24 -3.85
CA ILE A 258 -5.30 12.65 -4.05
C ILE A 258 -6.52 12.71 -4.96
N LYS A 259 -7.56 13.44 -4.54
CA LYS A 259 -8.72 13.69 -5.38
C LYS A 259 -8.34 14.52 -6.60
N THR A 260 -8.84 14.14 -7.77
CA THR A 260 -8.63 14.85 -9.03
C THR A 260 -9.97 15.10 -9.70
N GLU A 261 -10.03 16.00 -10.68
CA GLU A 261 -11.25 16.27 -11.45
C GLU A 261 -11.76 15.06 -12.27
N GLN A 262 -10.92 14.03 -12.44
CA GLN A 262 -11.27 12.81 -13.19
C GLN A 262 -11.85 11.71 -12.30
N ALA A 263 -11.89 11.92 -10.98
CA ALA A 263 -12.36 10.96 -9.99
C ALA A 263 -13.85 11.16 -9.66
#